data_AF-A0A1T4QHY3-F1
#
_entry.id   AF-A0A1T4QHY3-F1
#
_cell.length_a   1.000
_cell.length_b   1.000
_cell.length_c   1.000
_cell.angle_alpha   90.00
_cell.angle_beta   90.00
_cell.angle_gamma   90.00
#
_symmetry.space_group_name_H-M   'P 1'
#
loop_
_entity.id
_entity.type
_entity.pdbx_description
1 polymer ?
#
loop_
_entity_poly.entity_id
_entity_poly.type
_entity_poly.pdbx_seq_one_letter_code
_entity_poly.pdbx_strand_id
1 'polypeptide(L)'
;MRYKKKNSWLPSIIIALLIISLPPAFMYIKSLSDSDNVEEVRKKMKKHLYEKYGEEFVVDRIGTQTADGDTDYVARIYPKSIVGTIKEGDPYYYAKAGADKEPFGGVGAVGDGYEIVQLNIEAEKYLMQKAKQIFGNRIKLKTDVKYEKRKEGNDYFSWQLVTGFKELLNKANTDPENHRIQLELYLYIFDRIDNEEEKEKRRNQIFDFVQYLKDEGLFEYLEMRIVIVDERVLADSYDDFKWEIEDTYKVRKYIEDEDVTVKLPPMELRKQMSRQLQKEASGMSEEELLKNMQKISKSELNYKEIGKWNGQYLSRIYSPGIIKERYTSTYNQNSDIVRYFENIDDVGLAPILNYVYE
;
A
#
# COMPACT_ATOMS: atom_id res chain seq x y z
N MET A 1 22.98 53.94 22.58
CA MET A 1 21.80 54.52 23.27
C MET A 1 20.59 54.38 22.34
N ARG A 2 19.47 53.81 22.84
CA ARG A 2 18.11 53.65 22.22
C ARG A 2 17.99 52.76 20.96
N TYR A 3 17.44 51.55 21.09
CA TYR A 3 16.01 51.15 21.11
C TYR A 3 15.31 51.14 19.73
N LYS A 4 14.90 49.94 19.28
CA LYS A 4 13.47 49.66 19.04
C LYS A 4 13.16 48.16 18.97
N LYS A 5 12.14 47.79 19.72
CA LYS A 5 11.43 46.50 19.79
C LYS A 5 10.31 46.52 18.73
N LYS A 6 10.04 45.39 18.06
CA LYS A 6 8.65 44.95 17.77
C LYS A 6 8.62 43.48 17.31
N ASN A 7 7.77 42.72 17.99
CA ASN A 7 7.32 41.36 17.68
C ASN A 7 6.38 41.33 16.47
N SER A 8 6.36 40.22 15.72
CA SER A 8 5.18 39.36 15.47
C SER A 8 5.63 38.12 14.69
N TRP A 9 5.52 36.89 15.20
CA TRP A 9 4.34 36.00 15.10
C TRP A 9 4.00 35.59 13.65
N LEU A 10 4.49 34.41 13.21
CA LEU A 10 3.74 33.26 12.66
C LEU A 10 4.76 32.17 12.22
N PRO A 11 4.38 30.88 12.22
CA PRO A 11 5.17 29.79 12.78
C PRO A 11 5.45 28.66 11.76
N SER A 12 6.28 27.70 12.18
CA SER A 12 6.17 26.28 11.87
C SER A 12 5.81 25.88 10.43
N ILE A 13 6.82 25.58 9.59
CA ILE A 13 6.79 24.53 8.56
C ILE A 13 8.26 24.26 8.19
N ILE A 14 8.78 23.09 8.57
CA ILE A 14 9.56 22.12 7.78
C ILE A 14 10.01 21.06 8.81
N ILE A 15 9.16 20.08 9.07
CA ILE A 15 9.62 18.71 9.34
C ILE A 15 9.02 17.90 8.20
N ALA A 16 9.71 17.96 7.07
CA ALA A 16 9.51 17.05 5.96
C ALA A 16 10.76 16.20 5.90
N LEU A 17 10.75 15.01 6.51
CA LEU A 17 11.73 13.97 6.19
C LEU A 17 11.11 12.57 6.39
N LEU A 18 10.72 12.02 5.23
CA LEU A 18 10.82 10.62 4.80
C LEU A 18 9.95 9.55 5.48
N ILE A 19 8.96 9.07 4.73
CA ILE A 19 8.95 7.75 4.04
C ILE A 19 7.92 7.91 2.91
N ILE A 20 8.20 7.58 1.64
CA ILE A 20 7.93 6.28 0.99
C ILE A 20 8.78 6.24 -0.30
N SER A 21 9.48 5.11 -0.53
CA SER A 21 10.19 4.70 -1.76
C SER A 21 11.68 5.02 -1.99
N LEU A 22 12.57 4.84 -1.00
CA LEU A 22 14.01 4.67 -1.27
C LEU A 22 14.55 3.32 -0.72
N PRO A 23 15.48 2.64 -1.42
CA PRO A 23 16.14 1.42 -0.94
C PRO A 23 16.73 1.62 0.48
N PRO A 24 16.81 0.57 1.32
CA PRO A 24 17.18 0.65 2.72
C PRO A 24 18.68 0.90 2.94
N ALA A 25 19.24 1.99 2.41
CA ALA A 25 20.68 2.21 2.39
C ALA A 25 21.22 3.23 3.39
N PHE A 26 20.42 4.09 4.06
CA PHE A 26 21.03 5.17 4.88
C PHE A 26 20.30 5.65 6.16
N MET A 27 19.59 4.78 6.88
CA MET A 27 19.18 5.10 8.27
C MET A 27 19.63 4.01 9.24
N TYR A 28 20.67 4.31 10.03
CA TYR A 28 21.14 3.42 11.09
C TYR A 28 20.40 3.72 12.40
N ILE A 29 19.40 2.90 12.74
CA ILE A 29 18.72 2.97 14.05
C ILE A 29 19.62 2.30 15.08
N LYS A 30 20.07 3.06 16.09
CA LYS A 30 20.83 2.52 17.22
C LYS A 30 19.87 2.16 18.35
N SER A 31 19.96 0.93 18.86
CA SER A 31 19.23 0.55 20.08
C SER A 31 19.82 1.29 21.29
N LEU A 32 18.96 1.80 22.16
CA LEU A 32 19.36 2.46 23.40
C LEU A 32 19.64 1.40 24.47
N SER A 33 20.78 1.53 25.16
CA SER A 33 21.12 0.72 26.35
C SER A 33 20.67 1.37 27.67
N ASP A 34 19.96 2.51 27.61
CA ASP A 34 19.60 3.33 28.77
C ASP A 34 18.08 3.19 29.05
N SER A 35 17.73 2.29 29.97
CA SER A 35 16.35 1.81 30.17
C SER A 35 15.37 2.87 30.65
N ASP A 36 15.85 3.80 31.48
CA ASP A 36 14.97 4.72 32.21
C ASP A 36 14.42 5.83 31.32
N ASN A 37 15.19 6.27 30.32
CA ASN A 37 14.74 7.25 29.33
C ASN A 37 13.70 6.64 28.35
N VAL A 38 13.87 5.36 28.01
CA VAL A 38 12.99 4.65 27.07
C VAL A 38 11.57 4.49 27.59
N GLU A 39 11.38 4.21 28.88
CA GLU A 39 10.02 4.10 29.46
C GLU A 39 9.33 5.46 29.56
N GLU A 40 10.07 6.53 29.86
CA GLU A 40 9.51 7.89 29.84
C GLU A 40 9.03 8.27 28.42
N VAL A 41 9.87 8.04 27.41
CA VAL A 41 9.50 8.25 25.99
C VAL A 41 8.25 7.44 25.64
N ARG A 42 8.21 6.15 26.00
CA ARG A 42 7.07 5.27 25.76
C ARG A 42 5.79 5.83 26.37
N LYS A 43 5.85 6.31 27.61
CA LYS A 43 4.70 6.88 28.33
C LYS A 43 4.22 8.17 27.68
N LYS A 44 5.13 9.07 27.29
CA LYS A 44 4.80 10.32 26.58
C LYS A 44 4.13 10.02 25.23
N MET A 45 4.68 9.09 24.44
CA MET A 45 4.09 8.68 23.17
C MET A 45 2.70 8.07 23.34
N LYS A 46 2.52 7.13 24.28
CA LYS A 46 1.20 6.54 24.56
C LYS A 46 0.16 7.60 24.97
N LYS A 47 0.56 8.57 25.80
CA LYS A 47 -0.32 9.67 26.22
C LYS A 47 -0.76 10.51 25.03
N HIS A 48 0.18 10.96 24.20
CA HIS A 48 -0.11 11.73 22.98
C HIS A 48 -1.08 10.99 22.05
N LEU A 49 -0.82 9.72 21.78
CA LEU A 49 -1.66 8.90 20.91
C LEU A 49 -3.07 8.72 21.48
N TYR A 50 -3.20 8.49 22.79
CA TYR A 50 -4.50 8.39 23.45
C TYR A 50 -5.28 9.71 23.40
N GLU A 51 -4.62 10.83 23.68
CA GLU A 51 -5.25 12.17 23.62
C GLU A 51 -5.73 12.52 22.22
N LYS A 52 -4.99 12.12 21.18
CA LYS A 52 -5.29 12.42 19.78
C LYS A 52 -6.33 11.49 19.15
N TYR A 53 -6.24 10.18 19.42
CA TYR A 53 -7.07 9.17 18.74
C TYR A 53 -8.15 8.54 19.62
N GLY A 54 -8.08 8.74 20.95
CA GLY A 54 -9.05 8.17 21.88
C GLY A 54 -8.94 6.64 22.08
N GLU A 55 -7.90 6.00 21.54
CA GLU A 55 -7.63 4.57 21.72
C GLU A 55 -6.21 4.31 22.25
N GLU A 56 -6.00 3.13 22.85
CA GLU A 56 -4.68 2.75 23.35
C GLU A 56 -3.78 2.21 22.24
N PHE A 57 -2.48 2.51 22.32
CA PHE A 57 -1.48 2.05 21.35
C PHE A 57 -0.41 1.16 22.00
N VAL A 58 0.09 0.22 21.20
CA VAL A 58 1.39 -0.40 21.43
C VAL A 58 2.46 0.55 20.90
N VAL A 59 3.50 0.77 21.72
CA VAL A 59 4.68 1.58 21.38
C VAL A 59 5.90 0.72 21.67
N ASP A 60 6.51 0.21 20.61
CA ASP A 60 7.63 -0.72 20.69
C ASP A 60 8.78 -0.33 19.75
N ARG A 61 9.86 -1.13 19.77
CA ARG A 61 11.08 -0.90 18.96
C ARG A 61 11.60 0.54 19.06
N ILE A 62 11.56 1.10 20.26
CA ILE A 62 12.06 2.45 20.53
C ILE A 62 13.58 2.46 20.33
N GLY A 63 14.04 3.34 19.45
CA GLY A 63 15.46 3.59 19.21
C GLY A 63 15.70 5.08 18.96
N THR A 64 16.93 5.44 18.62
CA THR A 64 17.26 6.80 18.20
C THR A 64 17.60 6.87 16.72
N GLN A 65 17.20 7.97 16.10
CA GLN A 65 17.59 8.36 14.76
C GLN A 65 18.27 9.73 14.82
N THR A 66 19.39 9.91 14.12
CA THR A 66 20.08 11.20 14.04
C THR A 66 20.05 11.68 12.60
N ALA A 67 19.62 12.92 12.38
CA ALA A 67 19.61 13.60 11.10
C ALA A 67 20.02 15.05 11.31
N ASP A 68 20.91 15.58 10.45
CA ASP A 68 21.36 16.99 10.48
C ASP A 68 21.86 17.52 11.84
N GLY A 69 22.35 16.63 12.70
CA GLY A 69 22.88 16.97 14.04
C GLY A 69 21.85 16.83 15.17
N ASP A 70 20.57 16.72 14.85
CA ASP A 70 19.49 16.47 15.80
C ASP A 70 19.27 14.97 15.99
N THR A 71 18.91 14.57 17.21
CA THR A 71 18.62 13.18 17.54
C THR A 71 17.21 13.06 18.06
N ASP A 72 16.45 12.13 17.49
CA ASP A 72 15.07 11.88 17.86
C ASP A 72 14.93 10.45 18.37
N TYR A 73 14.03 10.27 19.34
CA TYR A 73 13.47 8.96 19.63
C TYR A 73 12.45 8.60 18.57
N VAL A 74 12.54 7.38 18.04
CA VAL A 74 11.59 6.85 17.05
C VAL A 74 11.08 5.51 17.53
N ALA A 75 9.77 5.33 17.46
CA ALA A 75 9.08 4.11 17.85
C ALA A 75 8.17 3.61 16.74
N ARG A 76 7.96 2.29 16.70
CA ARG A 76 6.86 1.70 15.94
C ARG A 76 5.59 1.77 16.79
N ILE A 77 4.50 2.18 16.16
CA ILE A 77 3.19 2.32 16.81
C ILE A 77 2.10 1.60 16.03
N TYR A 78 1.14 1.03 16.76
CA TYR A 78 -0.10 0.48 16.23
C TYR A 78 -1.15 0.36 17.35
N PRO A 79 -2.45 0.33 17.02
CA PRO A 79 -3.50 0.21 18.02
C PRO A 79 -3.42 -1.06 18.84
N LYS A 80 -3.74 -1.01 20.13
CA LYS A 80 -3.92 -2.22 20.93
C LYS A 80 -5.08 -3.09 20.43
N SER A 81 -6.07 -2.49 19.75
CA SER A 81 -7.24 -3.19 19.20
C SER A 81 -6.90 -4.25 18.15
N ILE A 82 -5.70 -4.20 17.56
CA ILE A 82 -5.26 -5.20 16.58
C ILE A 82 -4.39 -6.31 17.17
N VAL A 83 -4.01 -6.24 18.46
CA VAL A 83 -3.24 -7.28 19.15
C VAL A 83 -4.02 -8.58 19.22
N GLY A 84 -3.36 -9.71 18.95
CA GLY A 84 -3.96 -11.03 18.87
C GLY A 84 -4.74 -11.29 17.57
N THR A 85 -4.75 -10.34 16.64
CA THR A 85 -5.35 -10.52 15.31
C THR A 85 -4.28 -10.71 14.23
N ILE A 86 -4.67 -11.19 13.06
CA ILE A 86 -3.80 -11.28 11.88
C ILE A 86 -3.16 -9.93 11.48
N LYS A 87 -3.73 -8.80 11.93
CA LYS A 87 -3.19 -7.46 11.65
C LYS A 87 -2.02 -7.10 12.54
N GLU A 88 -1.88 -7.73 13.71
CA GLU A 88 -0.80 -7.42 14.67
C GLU A 88 0.58 -7.59 14.04
N GLY A 89 0.76 -8.54 13.14
CA GLY A 89 2.02 -8.82 12.46
C GLY A 89 2.19 -8.13 11.10
N ASP A 90 1.23 -7.33 10.65
CA ASP A 90 1.18 -6.76 9.31
C ASP A 90 1.60 -5.28 9.31
N PRO A 91 2.77 -4.93 8.72
CA PRO A 91 3.28 -3.57 8.67
C PRO A 91 2.37 -2.54 8.02
N TYR A 92 1.35 -2.95 7.26
CA TYR A 92 0.37 -2.03 6.71
C TYR A 92 -0.39 -1.23 7.78
N TYR A 93 -0.55 -1.79 8.98
CA TYR A 93 -1.27 -1.15 10.09
C TYR A 93 -0.37 -0.41 11.06
N TYR A 94 0.92 -0.28 10.74
CA TYR A 94 1.89 0.37 11.61
C TYR A 94 2.19 1.79 11.13
N ALA A 95 2.45 2.67 12.08
CA ALA A 95 3.04 3.97 11.83
C ALA A 95 4.30 4.16 12.68
N LYS A 96 4.91 5.34 12.56
CA LYS A 96 5.99 5.79 13.43
C LYS A 96 5.49 6.90 14.35
N ALA A 97 5.99 6.90 15.57
CA ALA A 97 5.96 8.06 16.46
C ALA A 97 7.40 8.54 16.68
N GLY A 98 7.58 9.86 16.74
CA GLY A 98 8.84 10.53 16.99
C GLY A 98 8.76 11.44 18.21
N ALA A 99 9.86 11.64 18.91
CA ALA A 99 9.99 12.67 19.93
C ALA A 99 11.43 13.18 20.01
N ASP A 100 11.62 14.50 20.10
CA ASP A 100 12.94 15.10 20.14
C ASP A 100 13.71 14.62 21.38
N LYS A 101 15.00 14.30 21.21
CA LYS A 101 15.90 14.05 22.34
C LYS A 101 16.56 15.35 22.77
N GLU A 102 16.02 15.94 23.84
CA GLU A 102 16.53 17.21 24.35
C GLU A 102 17.91 17.05 25.04
N PRO A 103 18.68 18.16 25.15
CA PRO A 103 19.89 18.19 25.97
C PRO A 103 19.61 17.69 27.40
N PHE A 104 20.59 17.01 27.99
CA PHE A 104 20.49 16.41 29.34
C PHE A 104 19.46 15.28 29.49
N GLY A 105 19.00 14.70 28.37
CA GLY A 105 18.17 13.49 28.38
C GLY A 105 16.67 13.75 28.49
N GLY A 106 16.23 15.00 28.33
CA GLY A 106 14.80 15.33 28.23
C GLY A 106 14.15 14.74 26.98
N VAL A 107 12.83 14.66 27.00
CA VAL A 107 12.01 14.19 25.88
C VAL A 107 11.05 15.32 25.48
N GLY A 108 11.23 15.83 24.27
CA GLY A 108 10.51 16.96 23.70
C GLY A 108 9.09 16.61 23.22
N ALA A 109 8.60 17.39 22.27
CA ALA A 109 7.26 17.21 21.71
C ALA A 109 7.15 15.88 20.95
N VAL A 110 5.98 15.24 21.05
CA VAL A 110 5.70 13.98 20.34
C VAL A 110 4.96 14.29 19.05
N GLY A 111 5.42 13.70 17.95
CA GLY A 111 4.71 13.62 16.68
C GLY A 111 4.45 12.17 16.29
N ASP A 112 3.49 11.95 15.40
CA ASP A 112 3.19 10.64 14.87
C ASP A 112 2.63 10.73 13.44
N GLY A 113 2.62 9.60 12.74
CA GLY A 113 2.07 9.49 11.39
C GLY A 113 0.90 8.51 11.29
N TYR A 114 0.19 8.23 12.38
CA TYR A 114 -0.89 7.25 12.37
C TYR A 114 -2.12 7.71 11.56
N GLU A 115 -2.28 9.01 11.33
CA GLU A 115 -3.33 9.54 10.44
C GLU A 115 -3.24 8.97 9.03
N ILE A 116 -2.04 8.70 8.52
CA ILE A 116 -1.85 8.08 7.20
C ILE A 116 -2.45 6.67 7.18
N VAL A 117 -2.26 5.91 8.26
CA VAL A 117 -2.81 4.55 8.39
C VAL A 117 -4.33 4.61 8.46
N GLN A 118 -4.89 5.54 9.26
CA GLN A 118 -6.34 5.74 9.34
C GLN A 118 -6.94 6.13 7.99
N LEU A 119 -6.33 7.10 7.29
CA LEU A 119 -6.79 7.56 5.99
C LEU A 119 -6.87 6.41 4.97
N ASN A 120 -5.86 5.54 4.97
CA ASN A 120 -5.83 4.35 4.13
C ASN A 120 -6.90 3.31 4.50
N ILE A 121 -7.08 3.01 5.78
CA ILE A 121 -8.14 2.10 6.25
C ILE A 121 -9.54 2.63 5.87
N GLU A 122 -9.76 3.94 5.98
CA GLU A 122 -11.01 4.59 5.62
C GLU A 122 -11.28 4.52 4.11
N ALA A 123 -10.28 4.84 3.29
CA ALA A 123 -10.37 4.76 1.83
C ALA A 123 -10.62 3.32 1.37
N GLU A 124 -9.92 2.36 1.94
CA GLU A 124 -10.16 0.94 1.68
C GLU A 124 -11.59 0.55 2.01
N LYS A 125 -12.06 0.87 3.22
CA LYS A 125 -13.43 0.52 3.65
C LYS A 125 -14.49 1.13 2.73
N TYR A 126 -14.24 2.35 2.25
CA TYR A 126 -15.09 3.03 1.28
C TYR A 126 -15.17 2.27 -0.05
N LEU A 127 -14.01 1.98 -0.64
CA LEU A 127 -13.90 1.35 -1.96
C LEU A 127 -14.28 -0.14 -1.97
N MET A 128 -14.02 -0.84 -0.87
CA MET A 128 -14.28 -2.28 -0.73
C MET A 128 -15.74 -2.65 -0.98
N GLN A 129 -16.69 -1.77 -0.62
CA GLN A 129 -18.12 -2.01 -0.83
C GLN A 129 -18.44 -2.21 -2.31
N LYS A 130 -18.01 -1.28 -3.16
CA LYS A 130 -18.24 -1.36 -4.60
C LYS A 130 -17.37 -2.42 -5.26
N ALA A 131 -16.11 -2.57 -4.82
CA ALA A 131 -15.22 -3.60 -5.34
C ALA A 131 -15.84 -5.00 -5.14
N LYS A 132 -16.42 -5.31 -3.98
CA LYS A 132 -17.10 -6.59 -3.75
C LYS A 132 -18.36 -6.79 -4.60
N GLN A 133 -19.10 -5.72 -4.89
CA GLN A 133 -20.26 -5.79 -5.79
C GLN A 133 -19.85 -6.18 -7.22
N ILE A 134 -18.71 -5.68 -7.68
CA ILE A 134 -18.23 -5.90 -9.05
C ILE A 134 -17.48 -7.23 -9.18
N PHE A 135 -16.54 -7.50 -8.27
CA PHE A 135 -15.60 -8.62 -8.37
C PHE A 135 -15.95 -9.83 -7.49
N GLY A 136 -16.94 -9.70 -6.61
CA GLY A 136 -17.28 -10.72 -5.62
C GLY A 136 -16.44 -10.62 -4.34
N ASN A 137 -16.58 -11.61 -3.45
CA ASN A 137 -16.00 -11.56 -2.10
C ASN A 137 -14.52 -11.94 -2.04
N ARG A 138 -14.01 -12.68 -3.03
CA ARG A 138 -12.64 -13.19 -3.10
C ARG A 138 -11.65 -12.13 -3.58
N ILE A 139 -11.66 -10.98 -2.92
CA ILE A 139 -10.78 -9.87 -3.22
C ILE A 139 -10.07 -9.34 -1.98
N LYS A 140 -8.87 -8.82 -2.18
CA LYS A 140 -8.21 -7.93 -1.21
C LYS A 140 -7.83 -6.62 -1.89
N LEU A 141 -7.99 -5.55 -1.13
CA LEU A 141 -7.71 -4.19 -1.57
C LEU A 141 -6.71 -3.57 -0.61
N LYS A 142 -5.76 -2.82 -1.14
CA LYS A 142 -4.82 -2.01 -0.37
C LYS A 142 -4.75 -0.63 -1.02
N THR A 143 -4.87 0.41 -0.21
CA THR A 143 -4.74 1.80 -0.66
C THR A 143 -3.44 2.41 -0.14
N ASP A 144 -2.91 3.35 -0.91
CA ASP A 144 -2.00 4.41 -0.43
C ASP A 144 -2.58 5.75 -0.90
N VAL A 145 -3.08 6.54 0.06
CA VAL A 145 -3.75 7.82 -0.18
C VAL A 145 -2.84 8.96 0.23
N LYS A 146 -2.59 9.89 -0.70
CA LYS A 146 -1.94 11.17 -0.42
C LYS A 146 -2.92 12.29 -0.67
N TYR A 147 -3.22 13.04 0.37
CA TYR A 147 -3.98 14.27 0.26
C TYR A 147 -3.04 15.46 0.14
N GLU A 148 -3.24 16.26 -0.89
CA GLU A 148 -2.41 17.43 -1.16
C GLU A 148 -3.26 18.68 -1.26
N LYS A 149 -2.69 19.77 -0.74
CA LYS A 149 -3.32 21.08 -0.73
C LYS A 149 -2.35 22.13 -1.27
N ARG A 150 -2.85 23.05 -2.12
CA ARG A 150 -2.14 24.30 -2.44
C ARG A 150 -2.23 25.27 -1.27
N LYS A 151 -1.10 25.84 -0.89
CA LYS A 151 -1.09 26.94 0.08
C LYS A 151 -1.42 28.25 -0.64
N GLU A 152 -2.10 29.15 0.05
CA GLU A 152 -2.37 30.49 -0.47
C GLU A 152 -1.05 31.16 -0.86
N GLY A 153 -0.95 31.64 -2.10
CA GLY A 153 0.27 32.23 -2.65
C GLY A 153 1.32 31.25 -3.18
N ASN A 154 1.04 29.93 -3.21
CA ASN A 154 1.93 28.92 -3.79
C ASN A 154 1.31 28.27 -5.05
N ASP A 155 2.13 28.13 -6.10
CA ASP A 155 1.76 27.47 -7.35
C ASP A 155 2.02 25.95 -7.33
N TYR A 156 2.25 25.33 -6.17
CA TYR A 156 2.47 23.89 -6.04
C TYR A 156 1.65 23.25 -4.91
N PHE A 157 1.32 21.97 -5.09
CA PHE A 157 0.62 21.14 -4.11
C PHE A 157 1.58 20.66 -3.02
N SER A 158 1.11 20.65 -1.77
CA SER A 158 1.86 20.14 -0.62
C SER A 158 1.09 19.05 0.11
N TRP A 159 1.76 17.93 0.36
CA TRP A 159 1.21 16.81 1.12
C TRP A 159 0.86 17.22 2.56
N GLN A 160 -0.29 16.73 3.04
CA GLN A 160 -0.76 16.95 4.41
C GLN A 160 -0.92 15.61 5.15
N LEU A 161 -0.58 15.63 6.44
CA LEU A 161 -0.85 14.54 7.38
C LEU A 161 -2.23 14.77 8.01
N VAL A 162 -3.26 14.14 7.44
CA VAL A 162 -4.66 14.30 7.82
C VAL A 162 -5.41 12.98 7.71
N THR A 163 -6.52 12.87 8.43
CA THR A 163 -7.47 11.75 8.34
C THR A 163 -8.83 12.25 7.81
N GLY A 164 -9.82 11.37 7.65
CA GLY A 164 -11.17 11.73 7.20
C GLY A 164 -11.34 11.65 5.69
N PHE A 165 -11.14 10.46 5.12
CA PHE A 165 -11.13 10.21 3.67
C PHE A 165 -12.32 10.87 2.93
N LYS A 166 -13.55 10.68 3.42
CA LYS A 166 -14.75 11.23 2.78
C LYS A 166 -14.77 12.76 2.75
N GLU A 167 -14.31 13.41 3.81
CA GLU A 167 -14.24 14.87 3.87
C GLU A 167 -13.21 15.40 2.89
N LEU A 168 -12.04 14.75 2.83
CA LEU A 168 -10.96 15.10 1.91
C LEU A 168 -11.37 14.87 0.45
N LEU A 169 -12.10 13.79 0.18
CA LEU A 169 -12.67 13.49 -1.14
C LEU A 169 -13.68 14.56 -1.54
N ASN A 170 -14.58 14.93 -0.64
CA ASN A 170 -15.52 16.02 -0.90
C ASN A 170 -14.79 17.33 -1.22
N LYS A 171 -13.75 17.69 -0.45
CA LYS A 171 -12.93 18.89 -0.72
C LYS A 171 -12.27 18.83 -2.10
N ALA A 172 -11.66 17.70 -2.45
CA ALA A 172 -11.02 17.51 -3.75
C ALA A 172 -12.03 17.60 -4.91
N ASN A 173 -13.26 17.12 -4.72
CA ASN A 173 -14.30 17.19 -5.74
C ASN A 173 -14.91 18.59 -5.86
N THR A 174 -15.03 19.35 -4.76
CA THR A 174 -15.63 20.69 -4.76
C THR A 174 -14.64 21.81 -5.10
N ASP A 175 -13.35 21.61 -4.85
CA ASP A 175 -12.29 22.58 -5.09
C ASP A 175 -10.99 21.88 -5.58
N PRO A 176 -11.04 21.28 -6.80
CA PRO A 176 -9.93 20.50 -7.35
C PRO A 176 -8.68 21.34 -7.65
N GLU A 177 -8.83 22.65 -7.81
CA GLU A 177 -7.70 23.57 -8.05
C GLU A 177 -6.79 23.66 -6.83
N ASN A 178 -7.36 23.60 -5.62
CA ASN A 178 -6.60 23.74 -4.38
C ASN A 178 -6.44 22.43 -3.60
N HIS A 179 -7.24 21.41 -3.92
CA HIS A 179 -7.27 20.15 -3.19
C HIS A 179 -7.25 18.97 -4.15
N ARG A 180 -6.36 18.00 -3.91
CA ARG A 180 -6.36 16.75 -4.67
C ARG A 180 -6.07 15.54 -3.79
N ILE A 181 -6.57 14.40 -4.23
CA ILE A 181 -6.22 13.08 -3.71
C ILE A 181 -5.43 12.36 -4.79
N GLN A 182 -4.20 11.98 -4.49
CA GLN A 182 -3.51 10.93 -5.24
C GLN A 182 -3.85 9.58 -4.59
N LEU A 183 -4.33 8.65 -5.40
CA LEU A 183 -4.74 7.33 -4.95
C LEU A 183 -3.89 6.27 -5.65
N GLU A 184 -3.09 5.54 -4.88
CA GLU A 184 -2.59 4.24 -5.33
C GLU A 184 -3.51 3.14 -4.84
N LEU A 185 -3.97 2.30 -5.77
CA LEU A 185 -4.92 1.26 -5.49
C LEU A 185 -4.39 -0.10 -5.95
N TYR A 186 -4.27 -1.03 -5.01
CA TYR A 186 -3.81 -2.38 -5.27
C TYR A 186 -4.97 -3.34 -5.05
N LEU A 187 -5.51 -3.89 -6.14
CA LEU A 187 -6.61 -4.86 -6.12
C LEU A 187 -6.09 -6.25 -6.48
N TYR A 188 -6.32 -7.20 -5.58
CA TYR A 188 -5.98 -8.60 -5.76
C TYR A 188 -7.28 -9.40 -5.82
N ILE A 189 -7.49 -10.09 -6.94
CA ILE A 189 -8.68 -10.91 -7.19
C ILE A 189 -8.22 -12.36 -7.16
N PHE A 190 -8.74 -13.15 -6.22
CA PHE A 190 -8.40 -14.56 -6.02
C PHE A 190 -9.38 -15.42 -6.80
N ASP A 191 -9.10 -15.53 -8.10
CA ASP A 191 -9.95 -16.16 -9.09
C ASP A 191 -9.05 -16.65 -10.24
N ARG A 192 -9.39 -17.79 -10.83
CA ARG A 192 -8.63 -18.36 -11.94
C ARG A 192 -9.36 -18.03 -13.24
N ILE A 193 -8.62 -17.61 -14.27
CA ILE A 193 -9.17 -17.39 -15.62
C ILE A 193 -8.81 -18.60 -16.48
N ASP A 194 -9.81 -19.34 -16.93
CA ASP A 194 -9.63 -20.57 -17.70
C ASP A 194 -9.73 -20.39 -19.21
N ASN A 195 -10.35 -19.29 -19.64
CA ASN A 195 -10.66 -19.07 -21.04
C ASN A 195 -10.79 -17.57 -21.35
N GLU A 196 -10.84 -17.25 -22.64
CA GLU A 196 -10.95 -15.86 -23.10
C GLU A 196 -12.30 -15.20 -22.72
N GLU A 197 -13.38 -15.95 -22.52
CA GLU A 197 -14.67 -15.39 -22.05
C GLU A 197 -14.56 -14.87 -20.61
N GLU A 198 -13.93 -15.63 -19.71
CA GLU A 198 -13.67 -15.22 -18.34
C GLU A 198 -12.71 -14.04 -18.26
N LYS A 199 -11.69 -14.03 -19.12
CA LYS A 199 -10.75 -12.92 -19.27
C LYS A 199 -11.47 -11.65 -19.70
N GLU A 200 -12.36 -11.74 -20.68
CA GLU A 200 -13.18 -10.61 -21.14
C GLU A 200 -14.15 -10.14 -20.06
N LYS A 201 -14.76 -11.06 -19.31
CA LYS A 201 -15.56 -10.72 -18.14
C LYS A 201 -14.75 -9.95 -17.09
N ARG A 202 -13.50 -10.33 -16.83
CA ARG A 202 -12.61 -9.58 -15.94
C ARG A 202 -12.27 -8.19 -16.47
N ARG A 203 -12.01 -8.05 -17.77
CA ARG A 203 -11.80 -6.73 -18.39
C ARG A 203 -12.99 -5.81 -18.17
N ASN A 204 -14.21 -6.31 -18.41
CA ASN A 204 -15.44 -5.54 -18.21
C ASN A 204 -15.62 -5.10 -16.74
N GLN A 205 -15.42 -6.02 -15.78
CA GLN A 205 -15.46 -5.66 -14.35
C GLN A 205 -14.42 -4.60 -13.98
N ILE A 206 -13.19 -4.70 -14.51
CA ILE A 206 -12.14 -3.69 -14.27
C ILE A 206 -12.58 -2.34 -14.83
N PHE A 207 -13.12 -2.32 -16.05
CA PHE A 207 -13.64 -1.10 -16.67
C PHE A 207 -14.77 -0.47 -15.87
N ASP A 208 -15.75 -1.25 -15.42
CA ASP A 208 -16.84 -0.80 -14.57
C ASP A 208 -16.33 -0.17 -13.26
N PHE A 209 -15.30 -0.78 -12.66
CA PHE A 209 -14.70 -0.24 -11.45
C PHE A 209 -13.93 1.06 -11.72
N VAL A 210 -13.27 1.19 -12.87
CA VAL A 210 -12.65 2.45 -13.30
C VAL A 210 -13.72 3.53 -13.53
N GLN A 211 -14.85 3.22 -14.16
CA GLN A 211 -15.95 4.18 -14.32
C GLN A 211 -16.50 4.62 -12.96
N TYR A 212 -16.69 3.69 -12.03
CA TYR A 212 -17.05 4.05 -10.66
C TYR A 212 -16.03 5.01 -10.01
N LEU A 213 -14.73 4.75 -10.14
CA LEU A 213 -13.70 5.65 -9.58
C LEU A 213 -13.73 7.04 -10.24
N LYS A 214 -14.12 7.15 -11.52
CA LYS A 214 -14.36 8.43 -12.19
C LYS A 214 -15.56 9.16 -11.60
N ASP A 215 -16.69 8.46 -11.45
CA ASP A 215 -17.92 9.03 -10.88
C ASP A 215 -17.70 9.56 -9.45
N GLU A 216 -16.83 8.88 -8.69
CA GLU A 216 -16.44 9.29 -7.33
C GLU A 216 -15.42 10.45 -7.31
N GLY A 217 -14.86 10.86 -8.45
CA GLY A 217 -13.81 11.87 -8.52
C GLY A 217 -12.42 11.40 -8.09
N LEU A 218 -12.20 10.08 -8.04
CA LEU A 218 -10.94 9.45 -7.61
C LEU A 218 -9.99 9.10 -8.77
N PHE A 219 -10.43 9.30 -10.02
CA PHE A 219 -9.67 8.89 -11.19
C PHE A 219 -8.51 9.83 -11.55
N GLU A 220 -8.63 11.15 -11.40
CA GLU A 220 -7.70 12.13 -11.99
C GLU A 220 -6.22 11.91 -11.63
N TYR A 221 -5.96 11.44 -10.40
CA TYR A 221 -4.62 11.09 -9.92
C TYR A 221 -4.56 9.63 -9.39
N LEU A 222 -5.24 8.73 -10.10
CA LEU A 222 -5.24 7.29 -9.84
C LEU A 222 -4.03 6.59 -10.46
N GLU A 223 -3.34 5.79 -9.66
CA GLU A 223 -2.49 4.68 -10.10
C GLU A 223 -3.07 3.38 -9.54
N MET A 224 -3.64 2.53 -10.38
CA MET A 224 -4.24 1.28 -9.95
C MET A 224 -3.54 0.07 -10.56
N ARG A 225 -3.20 -0.89 -9.71
CA ARG A 225 -2.67 -2.20 -10.09
C ARG A 225 -3.66 -3.28 -9.72
N ILE A 226 -4.05 -4.08 -10.69
CA ILE A 226 -4.94 -5.22 -10.49
C ILE A 226 -4.17 -6.50 -10.80
N VAL A 227 -4.15 -7.43 -9.86
CA VAL A 227 -3.52 -8.75 -10.04
C VAL A 227 -4.61 -9.82 -9.92
N ILE A 228 -4.76 -10.62 -10.96
CA ILE A 228 -5.57 -11.84 -10.91
C ILE A 228 -4.65 -12.94 -10.38
N VAL A 229 -4.91 -13.36 -9.14
CA VAL A 229 -4.14 -14.38 -8.43
C VAL A 229 -4.92 -15.68 -8.49
N ASP A 230 -4.24 -16.75 -8.87
CA ASP A 230 -4.85 -18.07 -8.90
C ASP A 230 -5.30 -18.50 -7.50
N GLU A 231 -6.57 -18.93 -7.40
CA GLU A 231 -7.23 -19.31 -6.16
C GLU A 231 -6.55 -20.47 -5.41
N ARG A 232 -5.70 -21.27 -6.08
CA ARG A 232 -4.92 -22.36 -5.45
C ARG A 232 -3.97 -21.85 -4.37
N VAL A 233 -3.66 -20.56 -4.38
CA VAL A 233 -2.94 -19.89 -3.29
C VAL A 233 -3.69 -19.93 -1.95
N LEU A 234 -5.00 -20.23 -1.98
CA LEU A 234 -5.86 -20.32 -0.81
C LEU A 234 -5.94 -21.74 -0.23
N ALA A 235 -5.35 -22.73 -0.88
CA ALA A 235 -5.32 -24.10 -0.39
C ALA A 235 -4.42 -24.25 0.86
N ASP A 236 -4.74 -25.21 1.73
CA ASP A 236 -4.10 -25.34 3.04
C ASP A 236 -2.60 -25.65 2.94
N SER A 237 -2.17 -26.44 1.95
CA SER A 237 -0.75 -26.78 1.75
C SER A 237 0.03 -25.74 0.94
N TYR A 238 -0.56 -24.59 0.60
CA TYR A 238 0.11 -23.58 -0.24
C TYR A 238 1.43 -23.09 0.38
N ASP A 239 1.45 -22.84 1.69
CA ASP A 239 2.64 -22.31 2.36
C ASP A 239 3.84 -23.27 2.25
N ASP A 240 3.61 -24.59 2.30
CA ASP A 240 4.66 -25.60 2.11
C ASP A 240 5.26 -25.52 0.70
N PHE A 241 4.40 -25.38 -0.32
CA PHE A 241 4.85 -25.21 -1.70
C PHE A 241 5.49 -23.85 -1.97
N LYS A 242 5.10 -22.78 -1.25
CA LYS A 242 5.76 -21.47 -1.33
C LYS A 242 7.24 -21.61 -0.98
N TRP A 243 7.55 -22.28 0.14
CA TRP A 243 8.93 -22.56 0.56
C TRP A 243 9.68 -23.44 -0.44
N GLU A 244 9.05 -24.52 -0.92
CA GLU A 244 9.69 -25.40 -1.89
C GLU A 244 10.00 -24.69 -3.22
N ILE A 245 9.09 -23.81 -3.68
CA ILE A 245 9.31 -22.94 -4.83
C ILE A 245 10.49 -22.03 -4.58
N GLU A 246 10.66 -21.45 -3.40
CA GLU A 246 11.75 -20.53 -3.11
C GLU A 246 13.10 -21.25 -3.11
N ASP A 247 13.18 -22.40 -2.44
CA ASP A 247 14.41 -23.15 -2.21
C ASP A 247 14.90 -23.98 -3.41
N THR A 248 14.00 -24.37 -4.32
CA THR A 248 14.42 -25.16 -5.49
C THR A 248 15.29 -24.36 -6.47
N TYR A 249 16.14 -25.05 -7.23
CA TYR A 249 16.80 -24.46 -8.39
C TYR A 249 15.76 -24.01 -9.44
N LYS A 250 16.12 -23.01 -10.26
CA LYS A 250 15.26 -22.49 -11.31
C LYS A 250 15.80 -22.86 -12.69
N VAL A 251 14.91 -23.28 -13.58
CA VAL A 251 15.19 -23.68 -14.97
C VAL A 251 14.78 -22.55 -15.91
N ARG A 252 15.54 -22.36 -16.99
CA ARG A 252 15.20 -21.39 -18.03
C ARG A 252 14.06 -21.94 -18.90
N LYS A 253 12.98 -21.18 -19.05
CA LYS A 253 11.86 -21.44 -19.97
C LYS A 253 11.73 -20.27 -20.93
N TYR A 254 11.73 -20.53 -22.23
CA TYR A 254 11.42 -19.53 -23.24
C TYR A 254 9.90 -19.50 -23.45
N ILE A 255 9.33 -18.29 -23.49
CA ILE A 255 7.93 -18.04 -23.77
C ILE A 255 7.88 -17.37 -25.14
N GLU A 256 7.43 -18.10 -26.14
CA GLU A 256 7.49 -17.71 -27.55
C GLU A 256 6.63 -16.48 -27.85
N ASP A 257 5.39 -16.46 -27.36
CA ASP A 257 4.44 -15.35 -27.58
C ASP A 257 4.94 -14.00 -27.04
N GLU A 258 5.84 -14.04 -26.06
CA GLU A 258 6.36 -12.87 -25.34
C GLU A 258 7.85 -12.61 -25.65
N ASP A 259 8.45 -13.44 -26.52
CA ASP A 259 9.87 -13.45 -26.90
C ASP A 259 10.84 -13.26 -25.72
N VAL A 260 10.62 -14.01 -24.64
CA VAL A 260 11.34 -13.81 -23.38
C VAL A 260 11.71 -15.12 -22.70
N THR A 261 12.90 -15.15 -22.10
CA THR A 261 13.33 -16.26 -21.25
C THR A 261 13.12 -15.92 -19.78
N VAL A 262 12.32 -16.73 -19.09
CA VAL A 262 12.10 -16.65 -17.64
C VAL A 262 12.79 -17.78 -16.89
N LYS A 263 12.95 -17.60 -15.57
CA LYS A 263 13.44 -18.64 -14.65
C LYS A 263 12.28 -19.12 -13.78
N LEU A 264 11.92 -20.39 -13.94
CA LEU A 264 10.80 -21.02 -13.23
C LEU A 264 11.26 -22.22 -12.40
N PRO A 265 10.50 -22.64 -11.37
CA PRO A 265 10.69 -23.93 -10.73
C PRO A 265 10.64 -25.10 -11.75
N PRO A 266 11.19 -26.28 -11.42
CA PRO A 266 11.15 -27.44 -12.30
C PRO A 266 9.71 -27.83 -12.66
N MET A 267 9.51 -28.31 -13.89
CA MET A 267 8.19 -28.65 -14.41
C MET A 267 7.46 -29.70 -13.55
N GLU A 268 8.18 -30.69 -13.02
CA GLU A 268 7.58 -31.73 -12.17
C GLU A 268 7.02 -31.16 -10.86
N LEU A 269 7.76 -30.26 -10.20
CA LEU A 269 7.27 -29.56 -9.01
C LEU A 269 6.02 -28.75 -9.32
N ARG A 270 6.03 -28.00 -10.43
CA ARG A 270 4.90 -27.17 -10.87
C ARG A 270 3.64 -28.01 -11.11
N LYS A 271 3.78 -29.17 -11.76
CA LYS A 271 2.67 -30.13 -11.97
C LYS A 271 2.18 -30.74 -10.66
N GLN A 272 3.08 -31.14 -9.77
CA GLN A 272 2.73 -31.71 -8.47
C GLN A 272 1.91 -30.70 -7.65
N MET A 273 2.45 -29.50 -7.47
CA MET A 273 1.81 -28.39 -6.79
C MET A 273 0.44 -28.06 -7.39
N SER A 274 0.37 -27.92 -8.73
CA SER A 274 -0.87 -27.58 -9.43
C SER A 274 -1.97 -28.60 -9.18
N ARG A 275 -1.66 -29.91 -9.20
CA ARG A 275 -2.64 -30.97 -8.95
C ARG A 275 -3.08 -30.99 -7.49
N GLN A 276 -2.13 -30.89 -6.55
CA GLN A 276 -2.42 -30.98 -5.13
C GLN A 276 -3.26 -29.78 -4.66
N LEU A 277 -2.80 -28.56 -4.95
CA LEU A 277 -3.51 -27.35 -4.54
C LEU A 277 -4.86 -27.20 -5.24
N GLN A 278 -4.98 -27.62 -6.51
CA GLN A 278 -6.30 -27.63 -7.17
C GLN A 278 -7.27 -28.56 -6.46
N LYS A 279 -6.83 -29.78 -6.10
CA LYS A 279 -7.66 -30.75 -5.40
C LYS A 279 -8.11 -30.21 -4.03
N GLU A 280 -7.22 -29.57 -3.30
CA GLU A 280 -7.52 -28.95 -2.01
C GLU A 280 -8.51 -27.78 -2.18
N ALA A 281 -8.18 -26.79 -3.01
CA ALA A 281 -9.02 -25.62 -3.23
C ALA A 281 -10.43 -25.98 -3.72
N SER A 282 -10.56 -26.95 -4.63
CA SER A 282 -11.86 -27.42 -5.12
C SER A 282 -12.67 -28.21 -4.08
N GLY A 283 -12.03 -28.73 -3.03
CA GLY A 283 -12.70 -29.41 -1.92
C GLY A 283 -13.15 -28.47 -0.80
N MET A 284 -12.68 -27.21 -0.80
CA MET A 284 -12.98 -26.23 0.23
C MET A 284 -14.32 -25.52 -0.03
N SER A 285 -15.00 -25.18 1.04
CA SER A 285 -16.15 -24.28 1.00
C SER A 285 -15.74 -22.83 0.74
N GLU A 286 -16.68 -22.00 0.28
CA GLU A 286 -16.45 -20.55 0.13
C GLU A 286 -16.00 -19.89 1.44
N GLU A 287 -16.55 -20.32 2.58
CA GLU A 287 -16.16 -19.79 3.89
C GLU A 287 -14.70 -20.11 4.23
N GLU A 288 -14.24 -21.33 3.93
CA GLU A 288 -12.85 -21.74 4.15
C GLU A 288 -11.89 -20.98 3.23
N LEU A 289 -12.24 -20.82 1.95
CA LEU A 289 -11.45 -20.03 1.00
C LEU A 289 -11.34 -18.57 1.43
N LEU A 290 -12.45 -17.95 1.84
CA LEU A 290 -12.45 -16.58 2.35
C LEU A 290 -11.64 -16.47 3.64
N LYS A 291 -11.73 -17.44 4.55
CA LYS A 291 -10.92 -17.50 5.78
C LYS A 291 -9.43 -17.59 5.46
N ASN A 292 -9.03 -18.44 4.51
CA ASN A 292 -7.63 -18.55 4.08
C ASN A 292 -7.15 -17.28 3.38
N MET A 293 -7.97 -16.65 2.53
CA MET A 293 -7.67 -15.35 1.94
C MET A 293 -7.46 -14.27 2.99
N GLN A 294 -8.18 -14.31 4.12
CA GLN A 294 -7.95 -13.35 5.20
C GLN A 294 -6.58 -13.49 5.85
N LYS A 295 -5.99 -14.69 5.91
CA LYS A 295 -4.66 -14.92 6.50
C LYS A 295 -3.53 -14.19 5.77
N ILE A 296 -3.68 -13.97 4.46
CA ILE A 296 -2.69 -13.25 3.63
C ILE A 296 -2.57 -11.80 4.12
N SER A 297 -1.41 -11.38 4.60
CA SER A 297 -1.21 -10.01 5.07
C SER A 297 -1.28 -9.00 3.93
N LYS A 298 -1.64 -7.74 4.22
CA LYS A 298 -1.60 -6.67 3.23
C LYS A 298 -0.18 -6.30 2.81
N SER A 299 0.81 -6.52 3.68
CA SER A 299 2.21 -6.42 3.30
C SER A 299 2.60 -7.42 2.21
N GLU A 300 1.99 -8.61 2.17
CA GLU A 300 2.23 -9.63 1.13
C GLU A 300 1.52 -9.36 -0.20
N LEU A 301 0.63 -8.36 -0.24
CA LEU A 301 -0.02 -7.90 -1.46
C LEU A 301 0.95 -7.04 -2.29
N ASN A 302 1.97 -7.71 -2.83
CA ASN A 302 2.95 -7.13 -3.73
C ASN A 302 3.45 -8.17 -4.74
N TYR A 303 4.25 -7.74 -5.72
CA TYR A 303 4.78 -8.65 -6.74
C TYR A 303 5.71 -9.71 -6.15
N LYS A 304 6.64 -9.34 -5.26
CA LYS A 304 7.68 -10.26 -4.77
C LYS A 304 7.11 -11.42 -3.94
N GLU A 305 6.04 -11.15 -3.19
CA GLU A 305 5.33 -12.12 -2.36
C GLU A 305 4.25 -12.84 -3.20
N ILE A 306 2.97 -12.51 -3.00
CA ILE A 306 1.86 -13.29 -3.57
C ILE A 306 1.80 -13.23 -5.11
N GLY A 307 2.28 -12.14 -5.72
CA GLY A 307 2.05 -11.87 -7.14
C GLY A 307 2.95 -12.63 -8.12
N LYS A 308 4.22 -12.88 -7.78
CA LYS A 308 5.23 -13.33 -8.74
C LYS A 308 4.92 -14.72 -9.28
N TRP A 309 4.66 -15.66 -8.39
CA TRP A 309 4.44 -17.05 -8.75
C TRP A 309 2.96 -17.37 -8.99
N ASN A 310 2.06 -16.66 -8.32
CA ASN A 310 0.63 -16.99 -8.34
C ASN A 310 -0.23 -16.04 -9.18
N GLY A 311 0.29 -14.89 -9.57
CA GLY A 311 -0.42 -13.99 -10.47
C GLY A 311 -0.50 -14.60 -11.86
N GLN A 312 -1.70 -14.69 -12.42
CA GLN A 312 -1.94 -15.15 -13.77
C GLN A 312 -1.91 -13.96 -14.75
N TYR A 313 -2.62 -12.88 -14.39
CA TYR A 313 -2.72 -11.66 -15.20
C TYR A 313 -2.56 -10.40 -14.34
N LEU A 314 -2.08 -9.34 -15.00
CA LEU A 314 -1.91 -8.02 -14.44
C LEU A 314 -2.61 -6.98 -15.32
N SER A 315 -3.37 -6.08 -14.69
CA SER A 315 -3.79 -4.82 -15.31
C SER A 315 -3.16 -3.64 -14.59
N ARG A 316 -2.80 -2.61 -15.34
CA ARG A 316 -2.31 -1.34 -14.80
C ARG A 316 -3.13 -0.21 -15.39
N ILE A 317 -3.73 0.57 -14.51
CA ILE A 317 -4.56 1.73 -14.86
C ILE A 317 -3.84 2.96 -14.35
N TYR A 318 -3.40 3.81 -15.27
CA TYR A 318 -2.71 5.06 -14.95
C TYR A 318 -3.53 6.21 -15.51
N SER A 319 -4.00 7.08 -14.62
CA SER A 319 -4.67 8.31 -15.02
C SER A 319 -3.71 9.30 -15.71
N PRO A 320 -4.23 10.21 -16.55
CA PRO A 320 -3.43 11.26 -17.14
C PRO A 320 -2.69 12.11 -16.10
N GLY A 321 -3.34 12.44 -14.97
CA GLY A 321 -2.74 13.24 -13.91
C GLY A 321 -1.57 12.54 -13.23
N ILE A 322 -1.69 11.25 -12.90
CA ILE A 322 -0.58 10.51 -12.25
C ILE A 322 0.60 10.30 -13.20
N ILE A 323 0.34 10.09 -14.50
CA ILE A 323 1.38 9.95 -15.52
C ILE A 323 2.21 11.24 -15.59
N LYS A 324 1.56 12.40 -15.64
CA LYS A 324 2.25 13.70 -15.68
C LYS A 324 3.05 13.96 -14.41
N GLU A 325 2.50 13.61 -13.25
CA GLU A 325 3.11 13.86 -11.94
C GLU A 325 4.34 12.96 -11.67
N ARG A 326 4.23 11.65 -11.94
CA ARG A 326 5.24 10.66 -11.53
C ARG A 326 6.10 10.13 -12.67
N TYR A 327 5.60 10.18 -13.90
CA TYR A 327 6.21 9.58 -15.07
C TYR A 327 6.45 10.63 -16.17
N THR A 328 6.77 11.87 -15.77
CA THR A 328 6.92 13.03 -16.68
C THR A 328 7.90 12.76 -17.82
N SER A 329 8.99 12.05 -17.56
CA SER A 329 9.98 11.68 -18.59
C SER A 329 9.36 10.76 -19.66
N THR A 330 8.62 9.73 -19.24
CA THR A 330 7.92 8.81 -20.14
C THR A 330 6.81 9.53 -20.90
N TYR A 331 6.03 10.38 -20.23
CA TYR A 331 5.00 11.21 -20.85
C TYR A 331 5.56 12.12 -21.95
N ASN A 332 6.68 12.79 -21.68
CA ASN A 332 7.33 13.68 -22.64
C ASN A 332 7.90 12.93 -23.85
N GLN A 333 8.24 11.65 -23.70
CA GLN A 333 8.77 10.81 -24.77
C GLN A 333 7.68 10.14 -25.60
N ASN A 334 6.53 9.83 -24.99
CA ASN A 334 5.41 9.18 -25.63
C ASN A 334 4.10 9.60 -24.97
N SER A 335 3.44 10.63 -25.51
CA SER A 335 2.15 11.10 -25.01
C SER A 335 1.01 10.10 -25.23
N ASP A 336 1.17 9.18 -26.19
CA ASP A 336 0.11 8.24 -26.59
C ASP A 336 -0.07 7.10 -25.58
N ILE A 337 0.78 7.04 -24.54
CA ILE A 337 0.59 6.15 -23.38
C ILE A 337 -0.60 6.56 -22.52
N VAL A 338 -1.05 7.81 -22.64
CA VAL A 338 -2.15 8.32 -21.83
C VAL A 338 -3.45 7.68 -22.32
N ARG A 339 -4.10 6.99 -21.39
CA ARG A 339 -5.44 6.42 -21.58
C ARG A 339 -6.40 7.13 -20.65
N TYR A 340 -7.53 7.54 -21.20
CA TYR A 340 -8.62 8.12 -20.42
C TYR A 340 -9.61 7.04 -19.96
N PHE A 341 -9.48 5.80 -20.43
CA PHE A 341 -10.37 4.68 -20.10
C PHE A 341 -11.83 5.01 -20.40
N GLU A 342 -12.06 5.60 -21.57
CA GLU A 342 -13.41 5.87 -22.09
C GLU A 342 -13.99 4.64 -22.78
N ASN A 343 -13.13 3.74 -23.25
CA ASN A 343 -13.51 2.51 -23.92
C ASN A 343 -12.91 1.30 -23.20
N ILE A 344 -13.61 0.16 -23.28
CA ILE A 344 -13.16 -1.11 -22.70
C ILE A 344 -11.78 -1.54 -23.22
N ASP A 345 -11.45 -1.18 -24.47
CA ASP A 345 -10.17 -1.48 -25.13
C ASP A 345 -8.95 -0.84 -24.46
N ASP A 346 -9.16 0.18 -23.64
CA ASP A 346 -8.10 0.77 -22.82
C ASP A 346 -7.69 -0.16 -21.65
N VAL A 347 -8.55 -1.12 -21.28
CA VAL A 347 -8.27 -2.09 -20.22
C VAL A 347 -7.55 -3.31 -20.80
N GLY A 348 -6.26 -3.42 -20.52
CA GLY A 348 -5.46 -4.59 -20.86
C GLY A 348 -5.28 -5.57 -19.69
N LEU A 349 -5.15 -6.86 -20.01
CA LEU A 349 -4.69 -7.92 -19.10
C LEU A 349 -3.43 -8.55 -19.67
N ALA A 350 -2.28 -8.20 -19.11
CA ALA A 350 -0.99 -8.78 -19.50
C ALA A 350 -0.72 -10.05 -18.69
N PRO A 351 -0.21 -11.14 -19.30
CA PRO A 351 0.15 -12.34 -18.57
C PRO A 351 1.33 -12.07 -17.63
N ILE A 352 1.34 -12.72 -16.47
CA ILE A 352 2.49 -12.70 -15.57
C ILE A 352 3.38 -13.90 -15.93
N LEU A 353 4.52 -13.61 -16.52
CA LEU A 353 5.43 -14.61 -17.10
C LEU A 353 6.03 -15.61 -16.09
N ASN A 354 5.97 -15.27 -14.80
CA ASN A 354 6.45 -16.12 -13.72
C ASN A 354 5.38 -17.07 -13.15
N TYR A 355 4.16 -17.07 -13.69
CA TYR A 355 3.06 -17.93 -13.26
C TYR A 355 3.46 -19.42 -13.20
N VAL A 356 3.36 -20.03 -12.03
CA VAL A 356 3.97 -21.35 -11.77
C VAL A 356 3.05 -22.53 -12.03
N TYR A 357 1.75 -22.32 -12.16
CA TYR A 357 0.83 -23.43 -12.28
C TYR A 357 0.77 -23.97 -13.73
N GLU A 358 0.58 -25.29 -13.86
CA GLU A 358 0.59 -26.05 -15.12
C GLU A 358 -0.49 -27.14 -15.14
#